data_AF-A0A251RWI2-F1
#
_entry.id   AF-A0A251RWI2-F1
#
_cell.length_a   1.000
_cell.length_b   1.000
_cell.length_c   1.000
_cell.angle_alpha   90.00
_cell.angle_beta   90.00
_cell.angle_gamma   90.00
#
_symmetry.space_group_name_H-M   'P 1'
#
loop_
_entity.id
_entity.type
_entity.pdbx_description
1 polymer ?
#
loop_
_entity_poly.entity_id
_entity_poly.type
_entity_poly.pdbx_seq_one_letter_code
_entity_poly.pdbx_strand_id
1 'polypeptide(L)'
;MASTSVSSIQQRFKYDVFLSFRGEDVRKTFVDHLYHALVKKGIITYKDDETIKKGERISEQLMRSIEDSRFYIIVFSKNYASSSWCLDELVKIMECQKMTEHTAYPVFFDVEPTEVRHQSGAVGEAFAKHVRGSWSSVLPLDCLCSIVESCCNKSSASLNGSTVDLENDDNVGRWRNAMKEAAGLAGLELKNTFNGTSMSSQVSCRILFSNHLNESSLTHRHEANFIQQIVEEVSLKLHLFNSIIDDKLVGMVTPVKDVVSSLEIDSDDVRMIGIWGMGGGGKTTLARAVFDSISILFEAKCFVENVREGSKGSSLKELQKKVLQSVLNDKSIEVESVYDGKSLMKRMLCSRKVLLVLDDVDDTEQLEALAGKPTWFKPGSRIITTTRDKQVLKAHQVNFIPQVHFIHDVSLLSHEEAICLFSRYAFGRETPNQGYDELSRMVVRYANGLPTTRKLRISYPNFRPKKI
;
A
#
# COMPACT_ATOMS: atom_id res chain seq x y z
N MET A 1 11.82 21.89 -37.76
CA MET A 1 12.31 21.09 -36.63
C MET A 1 11.46 21.43 -35.42
N ALA A 2 10.47 20.59 -35.11
CA ALA A 2 9.68 20.70 -33.90
C ALA A 2 10.13 19.57 -32.98
N SER A 3 10.75 19.94 -31.86
CA SER A 3 11.14 19.04 -30.79
C SER A 3 9.88 18.40 -30.20
N THR A 4 9.65 17.13 -30.53
CA THR A 4 8.74 16.26 -29.77
C THR A 4 9.30 16.13 -28.36
N SER A 5 8.72 16.88 -27.43
CA SER A 5 8.83 16.61 -26.01
C SER A 5 8.27 15.21 -25.77
N VAL A 6 9.16 14.26 -25.52
CA VAL A 6 8.82 13.01 -24.85
C VAL A 6 8.15 13.45 -23.55
N SER A 7 6.84 13.20 -23.41
CA SER A 7 6.16 13.45 -22.15
C SER A 7 6.74 12.47 -21.14
N SER A 8 7.78 12.91 -20.43
CA SER A 8 8.23 12.31 -19.20
C SER A 8 6.99 12.12 -18.33
N ILE A 9 6.73 10.86 -17.95
CA ILE A 9 5.77 10.45 -16.93
C ILE A 9 5.74 11.55 -15.87
N GLN A 10 4.62 12.27 -15.74
CA GLN A 10 4.48 13.23 -14.66
C GLN A 10 4.53 12.41 -13.37
N GLN A 11 5.69 12.38 -12.70
CA GLN A 11 5.72 12.05 -11.28
C GLN A 11 4.70 12.98 -10.62
N ARG A 12 3.58 12.39 -10.20
CA ARG A 12 2.43 13.12 -9.67
C ARG A 12 2.75 13.80 -8.34
N PHE A 13 3.77 13.29 -7.66
CA PHE A 13 4.34 13.80 -6.42
C PHE A 13 5.80 14.18 -6.66
N LYS A 14 6.24 15.29 -6.04
CA LYS A 14 7.64 15.74 -6.10
C LYS A 14 8.54 14.90 -5.20
N TYR A 15 8.00 14.37 -4.11
CA TYR A 15 8.71 13.55 -3.14
C TYR A 15 7.98 12.23 -2.92
N ASP A 16 8.76 11.16 -2.75
CA ASP A 16 8.24 9.86 -2.35
C ASP A 16 7.86 9.86 -0.86
N VAL A 17 8.67 10.53 -0.03
CA VAL A 17 8.52 10.55 1.44
C VAL A 17 8.68 11.96 1.99
N PHE A 18 7.83 12.34 2.93
CA PHE A 18 8.01 13.48 3.84
C PHE A 18 8.34 12.97 5.24
N LEU A 19 9.44 13.46 5.83
CA LEU A 19 9.81 13.17 7.22
C LEU A 19 9.34 14.31 8.13
N SER A 20 8.35 14.02 8.98
CA SER A 20 7.91 14.91 10.06
C SER A 20 8.59 14.51 11.37
N PHE A 21 9.28 15.44 12.02
CA PHE A 21 9.99 15.16 13.27
C PHE A 21 10.32 16.45 14.04
N ARG A 22 10.58 16.32 15.34
CA ARG A 22 11.14 17.40 16.13
C ARG A 22 12.66 17.45 15.98
N GLY A 23 13.18 18.55 15.42
CA GLY A 23 14.58 18.72 15.11
C GLY A 23 15.50 18.72 16.34
N GLU A 24 15.02 19.22 17.48
CA GLU A 24 15.78 19.22 18.73
C GLU A 24 16.00 17.82 19.32
N ASP A 25 15.10 16.87 19.06
CA ASP A 25 15.07 15.57 19.74
C ASP A 25 15.85 14.48 18.98
N VAL A 26 15.70 14.40 17.66
CA VAL A 26 16.09 13.20 16.88
C VAL A 26 16.95 13.48 15.65
N ARG A 27 17.28 14.75 15.40
CA ARG A 27 17.89 15.19 14.13
C ARG A 27 19.30 14.68 13.86
N LYS A 28 20.15 14.54 14.89
CA LYS A 28 21.55 14.12 14.75
C LYS A 28 21.75 12.63 15.01
N THR A 29 20.67 11.89 15.18
CA THR A 29 20.67 10.47 15.53
C THR A 29 19.81 9.71 14.52
N PHE A 30 18.64 9.26 14.94
CA PHE A 30 17.77 8.35 14.20
C PHE A 30 17.29 8.92 12.85
N VAL A 31 16.82 10.18 12.81
CA VAL A 31 16.23 10.75 11.59
C VAL A 31 17.28 10.99 10.52
N ASP A 32 18.52 11.31 10.89
CA ASP A 32 19.60 11.48 9.92
C ASP A 32 19.95 10.17 9.24
N HIS A 33 20.12 9.11 10.04
CA HIS A 33 20.37 7.76 9.54
C HIS A 33 19.22 7.27 8.66
N LEU A 34 17.96 7.50 9.06
CA LEU A 34 16.78 7.14 8.27
C LEU A 34 16.75 7.88 6.93
N TYR A 35 16.95 9.20 6.94
CA TYR A 35 17.00 10.00 5.73
C TYR A 35 18.08 9.50 4.76
N HIS A 36 19.29 9.26 5.25
CA HIS A 36 20.39 8.77 4.41
C HIS A 36 20.12 7.35 3.87
N ALA A 37 19.47 6.49 4.66
CA ALA A 37 19.11 5.15 4.21
C ALA A 37 18.03 5.18 3.11
N LEU A 38 17.03 6.05 3.23
CA LEU A 38 16.01 6.29 2.19
C LEU A 38 16.66 6.80 0.89
N VAL A 39 17.48 7.84 0.98
CA VAL A 39 18.20 8.42 -0.18
C VAL A 39 19.12 7.39 -0.83
N LYS A 40 19.84 6.59 -0.05
CA LYS A 40 20.71 5.51 -0.56
C LYS A 40 19.93 4.45 -1.35
N LYS A 41 18.65 4.25 -1.05
CA LYS A 41 17.74 3.36 -1.79
C LYS A 41 17.07 4.03 -2.99
N GLY A 42 17.43 5.29 -3.29
CA GLY A 42 16.88 6.06 -4.40
C GLY A 42 15.50 6.63 -4.13
N ILE A 43 15.06 6.66 -2.87
CA ILE A 43 13.77 7.22 -2.45
C ILE A 43 13.94 8.74 -2.30
N ILE A 44 13.12 9.51 -3.03
CA ILE A 44 13.16 10.98 -3.04
C ILE A 44 12.49 11.47 -1.76
N THR A 45 13.27 11.89 -0.77
CA THR A 45 12.75 12.27 0.55
C THR A 45 12.88 13.76 0.83
N TYR A 46 11.78 14.39 1.25
CA TYR A 46 11.79 15.70 1.89
C TYR A 46 12.04 15.52 3.38
N LYS A 47 13.12 16.12 3.88
CA LYS A 47 13.48 16.13 5.30
C LYS A 47 13.19 17.52 5.84
N ASP A 48 12.21 17.63 6.72
CA ASP A 48 11.90 18.92 7.31
C ASP A 48 13.05 19.40 8.21
N ASP A 49 13.69 20.52 7.87
CA ASP A 49 14.79 21.08 8.65
C ASP A 49 14.33 22.33 9.42
N GLU A 50 13.96 22.14 10.70
CA GLU A 50 13.52 23.22 11.58
C GLU A 50 14.55 24.35 11.76
N THR A 51 15.87 24.16 11.52
CA THR A 51 16.87 25.23 11.72
C THR A 51 17.00 26.23 10.59
N ILE A 52 16.39 25.94 9.42
CA ILE A 52 16.50 26.81 8.24
C ILE A 52 15.37 27.88 8.23
N LYS A 53 14.43 27.84 9.19
CA LYS A 53 13.13 28.53 9.07
C LYS A 53 13.04 29.84 9.88
N LYS A 54 13.18 30.99 9.21
CA LYS A 54 12.62 32.29 9.65
C LYS A 54 11.94 32.99 8.45
N GLY A 55 10.61 32.96 8.37
CA GLY A 55 9.82 33.77 7.42
C GLY A 55 8.47 33.17 6.99
N GLU A 56 7.50 34.03 6.64
CA GLU A 56 6.12 33.66 6.23
C GLU A 56 6.04 32.91 4.89
N ARG A 57 6.95 33.15 3.94
CA ARG A 57 6.97 32.44 2.63
C ARG A 57 7.38 30.95 2.74
N ILE A 58 7.91 30.54 3.88
CA ILE A 58 8.46 29.20 4.10
C ILE A 58 7.35 28.23 4.57
N SER A 59 6.32 28.72 5.26
CA SER A 59 5.18 27.88 5.67
C SER A 59 4.37 27.39 4.46
N GLU A 60 4.18 28.22 3.43
CA GLU A 60 3.51 27.79 2.19
C GLU A 60 4.29 26.71 1.43
N GLN A 61 5.62 26.86 1.33
CA GLN A 61 6.46 25.87 0.67
C GLN A 61 6.47 24.53 1.40
N LEU A 62 6.46 24.58 2.73
CA LEU A 62 6.35 23.41 3.59
C LEU A 62 5.01 22.70 3.38
N MET A 63 3.88 23.42 3.44
CA MET A 63 2.56 22.82 3.22
C MET A 63 2.43 22.22 1.83
N ARG A 64 2.98 22.87 0.79
CA ARG A 64 3.06 22.29 -0.55
C ARG A 64 3.93 21.04 -0.59
N SER A 65 5.04 21.00 0.14
CA SER A 65 5.89 19.80 0.18
C SER A 65 5.18 18.60 0.83
N ILE A 66 4.27 18.84 1.78
CA ILE A 66 3.39 17.79 2.33
C ILE A 66 2.44 17.29 1.24
N GLU A 67 1.73 18.20 0.56
CA GLU A 67 0.82 17.83 -0.53
C GLU A 67 1.53 17.11 -1.70
N ASP A 68 2.76 17.53 -2.01
CA ASP A 68 3.60 16.96 -3.04
C ASP A 68 4.34 15.69 -2.58
N SER A 69 4.03 15.15 -1.40
CA SER A 69 4.63 13.93 -0.86
C SER A 69 3.63 12.79 -0.80
N ARG A 70 4.08 11.60 -1.20
CA ARG A 70 3.23 10.43 -1.19
C ARG A 70 3.11 9.77 0.19
N PHE A 71 4.25 9.50 0.81
CA PHE A 71 4.32 8.84 2.11
C PHE A 71 4.76 9.82 3.19
N TYR A 72 4.22 9.66 4.39
CA TYR A 72 4.61 10.47 5.54
C TYR A 72 5.19 9.56 6.62
N ILE A 73 6.41 9.82 7.08
CA ILE A 73 6.94 9.16 8.27
C ILE A 73 6.92 10.20 9.38
N ILE A 74 6.11 9.95 10.41
CA ILE A 74 5.88 10.89 11.51
C ILE A 74 6.62 10.35 12.73
N VAL A 75 7.74 10.98 13.09
CA VAL A 75 8.57 10.54 14.23
C VAL A 75 8.12 11.26 15.49
N PHE A 76 7.17 10.65 16.21
CA PHE A 76 6.76 11.11 17.53
C PHE A 76 7.87 10.90 18.54
N SER A 77 8.27 11.98 19.19
CA SER A 77 9.28 12.04 20.25
C SER A 77 8.70 12.81 21.44
N LYS A 78 9.39 12.78 22.59
CA LYS A 78 8.90 13.38 23.84
C LYS A 78 8.51 14.86 23.68
N ASN A 79 9.27 15.65 22.91
CA ASN A 79 8.99 17.07 22.72
C ASN A 79 8.34 17.38 21.36
N TYR A 80 7.83 16.38 20.62
CA TYR A 80 7.17 16.62 19.32
C TYR A 80 6.05 17.67 19.44
N ALA A 81 5.22 17.55 20.47
CA ALA A 81 4.08 18.44 20.70
C ALA A 81 4.46 19.80 21.30
N SER A 82 5.75 20.10 21.48
CA SER A 82 6.22 21.42 21.93
C SER A 82 6.28 22.46 20.79
N SER A 83 6.23 22.01 19.53
CA SER A 83 6.37 22.81 18.31
C SER A 83 5.01 22.95 17.61
N SER A 84 4.52 24.19 17.46
CA SER A 84 3.31 24.44 16.66
C SER A 84 3.50 23.97 15.22
N TRP A 85 4.71 24.08 14.66
CA TRP A 85 4.99 23.60 13.32
C TRP A 85 4.84 22.09 13.18
N CYS A 86 5.40 21.29 14.09
CA CYS A 86 5.21 19.83 14.05
C CYS A 86 3.72 19.45 14.16
N LEU A 87 2.92 20.24 14.89
CA LEU A 87 1.49 20.02 15.06
C LEU A 87 0.68 20.47 13.83
N ASP A 88 1.05 21.58 13.19
CA ASP A 88 0.43 22.07 11.95
C ASP A 88 0.75 21.14 10.77
N GLU A 89 2.00 20.67 10.68
CA GLU A 89 2.41 19.62 9.73
C GLU A 89 1.57 18.36 9.94
N LEU A 90 1.41 17.92 11.19
CA LEU A 90 0.62 16.75 11.53
C LEU A 90 -0.86 16.91 11.10
N VAL A 91 -1.46 18.07 11.35
CA VAL A 91 -2.82 18.37 10.89
C VAL A 91 -2.91 18.26 9.38
N LYS A 92 -1.97 18.87 8.64
CA LYS A 92 -1.97 18.82 7.18
C LYS A 92 -1.77 17.39 6.65
N ILE A 93 -0.87 16.62 7.27
CA ILE A 93 -0.64 15.22 6.93
C ILE A 93 -1.93 14.41 7.13
N MET A 94 -2.64 14.59 8.26
CA MET A 94 -3.91 13.89 8.52
C MET A 94 -5.03 14.32 7.57
N GLU A 95 -5.02 15.55 7.05
CA GLU A 95 -5.91 15.96 5.96
C GLU A 95 -5.60 15.22 4.66
N CYS A 96 -4.32 15.17 4.26
CA CYS A 96 -3.87 14.45 3.05
C CYS A 96 -4.07 12.93 3.16
N GLN A 97 -3.90 12.35 4.35
CA GLN A 97 -4.10 10.93 4.66
C GLN A 97 -5.49 10.42 4.30
N LYS A 98 -6.49 11.31 4.23
CA LYS A 98 -7.88 10.95 3.83
C LYS A 98 -7.99 10.61 2.34
N MET A 99 -7.00 10.95 1.53
CA MET A 99 -6.95 10.62 0.10
C MET A 99 -6.25 9.27 -0.12
N THR A 100 -6.72 8.49 -1.09
CA THR A 100 -6.31 7.08 -1.31
C THR A 100 -4.86 6.89 -1.77
N GLU A 101 -4.19 7.94 -2.23
CA GLU A 101 -2.81 7.86 -2.76
C GLU A 101 -1.73 8.20 -1.73
N HIS A 102 -2.15 8.71 -0.56
CA HIS A 102 -1.28 9.11 0.52
C HIS A 102 -1.28 8.08 1.67
N THR A 103 -0.14 7.90 2.35
CA THR A 103 -0.08 7.01 3.51
C THR A 103 0.93 7.48 4.55
N ALA A 104 0.47 7.59 5.80
CA ALA A 104 1.24 7.99 6.96
C ALA A 104 1.64 6.79 7.83
N TYR A 105 2.88 6.83 8.30
CA TYR A 105 3.53 5.84 9.17
C TYR A 105 4.00 6.54 10.45
N PRO A 106 3.25 6.44 11.56
CA PRO A 106 3.73 6.93 12.84
C PRO A 106 4.86 6.04 13.36
N VAL A 107 5.98 6.67 13.71
CA VAL A 107 7.14 6.07 14.39
C VAL A 107 7.22 6.66 15.79
N PHE A 108 7.07 5.83 16.81
CA PHE A 108 7.07 6.26 18.22
C PHE A 108 8.48 6.08 18.79
N PHE A 109 9.25 7.15 18.86
CA PHE A 109 10.63 7.19 19.35
C PHE A 109 10.67 7.60 20.83
N ASP A 110 10.98 6.64 21.71
CA ASP A 110 11.02 6.81 23.17
C ASP A 110 9.73 7.37 23.78
N VAL A 111 8.58 7.07 23.15
CA VAL A 111 7.23 7.43 23.59
C VAL A 111 6.27 6.28 23.29
N GLU A 112 5.20 6.12 24.09
CA GLU A 112 4.14 5.16 23.78
C GLU A 112 3.09 5.77 22.83
N PRO A 113 2.45 4.96 21.95
CA PRO A 113 1.30 5.41 21.17
C PRO A 113 0.15 5.96 22.03
N THR A 114 -0.03 5.41 23.24
CA THR A 114 -1.07 5.83 24.18
C THR A 114 -0.82 7.22 24.75
N GLU A 115 0.44 7.61 24.96
CA GLU A 115 0.84 8.96 25.36
C GLU A 115 0.50 9.97 24.27
N VAL A 116 0.79 9.66 23.00
CA VAL A 116 0.43 10.51 21.86
C VAL A 116 -1.08 10.61 21.70
N ARG A 117 -1.79 9.46 21.79
CA ARG A 117 -3.25 9.39 21.59
C ARG A 117 -4.04 10.19 22.63
N HIS A 118 -3.62 10.13 23.89
CA HIS A 118 -4.31 10.75 25.01
C HIS A 118 -3.65 12.05 25.49
N GLN A 119 -2.56 12.48 24.85
CA GLN A 119 -1.75 13.64 25.23
C GLN A 119 -1.38 13.59 26.71
N SER A 120 -0.82 12.45 27.13
CA SER A 120 -0.38 12.18 28.50
C SER A 120 1.14 11.96 28.56
N GLY A 121 1.68 11.77 29.77
CA GLY A 121 3.12 11.57 29.96
C GLY A 121 3.96 12.72 29.43
N ALA A 122 5.12 12.41 28.85
CA ALA A 122 6.06 13.43 28.39
C ALA A 122 5.49 14.25 27.21
N VAL A 123 4.74 13.59 26.32
CA VAL A 123 4.10 14.24 25.17
C VAL A 123 3.02 15.22 25.64
N GLY A 124 2.23 14.84 26.64
CA GLY A 124 1.22 15.70 27.26
C GLY A 124 1.81 16.94 27.94
N GLU A 125 2.92 16.78 28.67
CA GLU A 125 3.64 17.89 29.28
C GLU A 125 4.17 18.88 28.24
N ALA A 126 4.77 18.37 27.15
CA ALA A 126 5.25 19.17 26.04
C ALA A 126 4.12 19.96 25.37
N PHE A 127 2.98 19.30 25.11
CA PHE A 127 1.79 19.93 24.53
C PHE A 127 1.22 21.02 25.47
N ALA A 128 1.04 20.70 26.75
CA ALA A 128 0.52 21.64 27.74
C ALA A 128 1.44 22.87 27.91
N LYS A 129 2.76 22.69 27.81
CA LYS A 129 3.73 23.79 27.84
C LYS A 129 3.61 24.68 26.61
N HIS A 130 3.47 24.10 25.42
CA HIS A 130 3.28 24.85 24.18
C HIS A 130 2.00 25.69 24.22
N VAL A 131 0.88 25.05 24.56
CA VAL A 131 -0.41 25.73 24.70
C VAL A 131 -0.28 26.86 25.71
N ARG A 132 0.22 26.62 26.94
CA ARG A 132 0.46 27.67 27.95
C ARG A 132 1.30 28.84 27.44
N GLY A 133 2.39 28.55 26.73
CA GLY A 133 3.29 29.57 26.18
C GLY A 133 2.57 30.52 25.22
N SER A 134 1.62 30.00 24.43
CA SER A 134 0.75 30.80 23.57
C SER A 134 -0.13 31.77 24.39
N TRP A 135 -0.73 31.27 25.48
CA TRP A 135 -1.64 32.03 26.35
C TRP A 135 -0.95 32.94 27.39
N SER A 136 0.35 32.79 27.61
CA SER A 136 1.14 33.58 28.58
C SER A 136 1.23 35.07 28.22
N SER A 137 0.98 35.40 26.96
CA SER A 137 0.90 36.78 26.47
C SER A 137 -0.49 37.42 26.67
N VAL A 138 -1.49 36.63 27.10
CA VAL A 138 -2.92 37.01 27.08
C VAL A 138 -3.59 36.86 28.46
N LEU A 139 -3.08 36.02 29.38
CA LEU A 139 -3.72 35.73 30.67
C LEU A 139 -2.72 35.66 31.87
N PRO A 140 -3.14 36.00 33.11
CA PRO A 140 -2.32 35.89 34.32
C PRO A 140 -1.91 34.44 34.65
N LEU A 141 -0.72 34.26 35.27
CA LEU A 141 -0.16 32.93 35.61
C LEU A 141 -1.11 32.02 36.40
N ASP A 142 -1.93 32.61 37.28
CA ASP A 142 -2.84 31.88 38.15
C ASP A 142 -4.02 31.28 37.37
N CYS A 143 -4.44 31.92 36.26
CA CYS A 143 -5.45 31.39 35.34
C CYS A 143 -4.90 30.25 34.46
N LEU A 144 -3.61 30.30 34.09
CA LEU A 144 -2.98 29.31 33.21
C LEU A 144 -2.90 27.92 33.86
N CYS A 145 -2.68 27.84 35.17
CA CYS A 145 -2.59 26.55 35.88
C CYS A 145 -3.93 25.80 35.88
N SER A 146 -5.05 26.48 36.15
CA SER A 146 -6.38 25.86 36.19
C SER A 146 -6.89 25.43 34.80
N ILE A 147 -6.56 26.19 33.75
CA ILE A 147 -6.91 25.85 32.37
C ILE A 147 -6.20 24.56 31.94
N VAL A 148 -4.92 24.42 32.28
CA VAL A 148 -4.10 23.26 31.88
C VAL A 148 -4.52 21.98 32.60
N GLU A 149 -4.82 22.07 33.89
CA GLU A 149 -5.34 20.93 34.64
C GLU A 149 -6.70 20.46 34.10
N SER A 150 -7.53 21.38 33.60
CA SER A 150 -8.75 21.03 32.88
C SER A 150 -8.48 20.42 31.50
N CYS A 151 -7.60 21.02 30.69
CA CYS A 151 -7.26 20.53 29.35
C CYS A 151 -6.59 19.15 29.35
N CYS A 152 -5.97 18.75 30.46
CA CYS A 152 -5.39 17.42 30.63
C CYS A 152 -6.40 16.38 31.14
N ASN A 153 -7.50 16.75 31.81
CA ASN A 153 -8.33 15.78 32.55
C ASN A 153 -9.86 15.87 32.40
N LYS A 154 -10.49 16.95 31.89
CA LYS A 154 -11.97 17.04 31.77
C LYS A 154 -12.43 17.94 30.61
N SER A 155 -13.58 17.58 30.03
CA SER A 155 -14.26 18.31 28.94
C SER A 155 -14.98 19.62 29.36
N SER A 156 -14.76 20.14 30.58
CA SER A 156 -15.12 21.51 30.97
C SER A 156 -14.58 21.87 32.35
N ALA A 157 -14.19 23.15 32.54
CA ALA A 157 -13.96 23.77 33.84
C ALA A 157 -14.62 25.14 33.91
N SER A 158 -15.22 25.45 35.05
CA SER A 158 -15.84 26.74 35.38
C SER A 158 -15.05 27.42 36.49
N LEU A 159 -14.70 28.68 36.29
CA LEU A 159 -14.13 29.56 37.32
C LEU A 159 -14.77 30.95 37.23
N ASN A 160 -15.39 31.38 38.33
CA ASN A 160 -15.72 32.76 38.68
C ASN A 160 -16.45 33.61 37.62
N GLY A 161 -17.58 33.11 37.12
CA GLY A 161 -18.66 33.95 36.56
C GLY A 161 -18.32 34.74 35.28
N SER A 162 -17.15 34.51 34.70
CA SER A 162 -16.78 34.97 33.37
C SER A 162 -16.50 33.73 32.53
N THR A 163 -17.45 33.37 31.66
CA THR A 163 -17.26 32.34 30.64
C THR A 163 -16.25 32.87 29.64
N VAL A 164 -14.98 32.53 29.81
CA VAL A 164 -14.06 32.49 28.67
C VAL A 164 -14.35 31.15 28.00
N ASP A 165 -14.95 31.19 26.82
CA ASP A 165 -15.17 30.00 26.00
C ASP A 165 -13.81 29.42 25.59
N LEU A 166 -13.27 28.53 26.41
CA LEU A 166 -11.98 27.85 26.20
C LEU A 166 -12.03 26.82 25.06
N GLU A 167 -13.17 26.67 24.38
CA GLU A 167 -13.33 25.90 23.16
C GLU A 167 -12.90 26.67 21.89
N ASN A 168 -12.51 27.95 22.00
CA ASN A 168 -12.35 28.85 20.86
C ASN A 168 -10.90 29.11 20.37
N ASP A 169 -9.93 28.27 20.71
CA ASP A 169 -8.72 28.17 19.87
C ASP A 169 -8.86 26.94 18.97
N ASP A 170 -9.43 27.17 17.79
CA ASP A 170 -9.64 26.18 16.71
C ASP A 170 -8.40 25.29 16.51
N ASN A 171 -7.20 25.83 16.73
CA ASN A 171 -5.95 25.10 16.53
C ASN A 171 -5.73 24.00 17.59
N VAL A 172 -6.03 24.25 18.87
CA VAL A 172 -5.79 23.28 19.95
C VAL A 172 -6.66 22.03 19.75
N GLY A 173 -7.91 22.22 19.36
CA GLY A 173 -8.83 21.13 19.02
C GLY A 173 -8.34 20.31 17.82
N ARG A 174 -7.90 21.00 16.75
CA ARG A 174 -7.35 20.37 15.55
C ARG A 174 -6.09 19.55 15.83
N TRP A 175 -5.14 20.11 16.59
CA TRP A 175 -3.91 19.39 16.97
C TRP A 175 -4.20 18.14 17.81
N ARG A 176 -5.14 18.23 18.76
CA ARG A 176 -5.54 17.07 19.57
C ARG A 176 -6.12 15.96 18.73
N ASN A 177 -7.04 16.30 17.81
CA ASN A 177 -7.65 15.33 16.91
C ASN A 177 -6.59 14.70 16.00
N ALA A 178 -5.69 15.49 15.43
CA ALA A 178 -4.63 14.97 14.56
C ALA A 178 -3.68 14.00 15.28
N MET A 179 -3.25 14.30 16.53
CA MET A 179 -2.47 13.38 17.34
C MET A 179 -3.23 12.09 17.66
N LYS A 180 -4.51 12.19 18.01
CA LYS A 180 -5.37 11.05 18.29
C LYS A 180 -5.57 10.15 17.07
N GLU A 181 -5.80 10.74 15.90
CA GLU A 181 -5.95 10.03 14.63
C GLU A 181 -4.64 9.34 14.24
N ALA A 182 -3.52 10.07 14.24
CA ALA A 182 -2.21 9.55 13.88
C ALA A 182 -1.77 8.40 14.80
N ALA A 183 -2.02 8.50 16.11
CA ALA A 183 -1.73 7.42 17.05
C ALA A 183 -2.64 6.18 16.90
N GLY A 184 -3.76 6.31 16.19
CA GLY A 184 -4.65 5.22 15.83
C GLY A 184 -4.26 4.50 14.52
N LEU A 185 -3.33 5.05 13.74
CA LEU A 185 -2.81 4.40 12.54
C LEU A 185 -1.89 3.24 12.90
N ALA A 186 -1.77 2.28 11.99
CA ALA A 186 -0.76 1.25 12.11
C ALA A 186 0.64 1.88 12.11
N GLY A 187 1.45 1.58 13.12
CA GLY A 187 2.69 2.31 13.42
C GLY A 187 3.88 1.42 13.79
N LEU A 188 5.02 2.05 14.04
CA LEU A 188 6.25 1.39 14.44
C LEU A 188 6.78 2.00 15.74
N GLU A 189 7.06 1.19 16.74
CA GLU A 189 7.56 1.66 18.05
C GLU A 189 9.08 1.43 18.16
N LEU A 190 9.80 2.38 18.75
CA LEU A 190 11.24 2.32 19.02
C LEU A 190 11.55 2.82 20.44
N LYS A 191 12.08 1.95 21.30
CA LYS A 191 12.50 2.32 22.67
C LYS A 191 13.98 2.10 22.91
N ASN A 192 14.69 3.12 23.36
CA ASN A 192 16.05 3.04 23.89
C ASN A 192 15.99 2.63 25.38
N THR A 193 16.62 1.51 25.77
CA THR A 193 16.84 1.18 27.19
C THR A 193 18.24 1.58 27.64
N PHE A 194 18.35 2.11 28.86
CA PHE A 194 19.60 2.61 29.43
C PHE A 194 20.05 1.70 30.59
N ASN A 195 21.06 0.86 30.37
CA ASN A 195 21.67 0.04 31.43
C ASN A 195 22.91 0.74 31.99
N GLY A 196 22.69 1.56 33.03
CA GLY A 196 23.55 2.26 34.01
C GLY A 196 25.09 2.24 34.01
N THR A 197 25.81 1.59 33.11
CA THR A 197 27.28 1.54 33.07
C THR A 197 27.89 1.71 31.67
N SER A 198 27.10 1.68 30.59
CA SER A 198 27.52 2.15 29.27
C SER A 198 26.30 2.51 28.40
N MET A 199 26.45 3.46 27.47
CA MET A 199 25.46 3.76 26.43
C MET A 199 25.32 2.58 25.46
N SER A 200 24.65 1.52 25.91
CA SER A 200 24.21 0.42 25.05
C SER A 200 22.74 0.68 24.71
N SER A 201 22.49 1.23 23.53
CA SER A 201 21.13 1.44 23.01
C SER A 201 20.50 0.07 22.75
N GLN A 202 19.82 -0.51 23.75
CA GLN A 202 19.03 -1.70 23.48
C GLN A 202 17.68 -1.23 22.98
N VAL A 203 17.39 -1.57 21.72
CA VAL A 203 16.22 -1.08 21.01
C VAL A 203 15.16 -2.18 20.94
N SER A 204 13.97 -1.91 21.49
CA SER A 204 12.79 -2.76 21.35
C SER A 204 11.88 -2.19 20.28
N CYS A 205 11.66 -2.95 19.20
CA CYS A 205 10.76 -2.56 18.11
C CYS A 205 9.46 -3.35 18.15
N ARG A 206 8.30 -2.67 18.08
CA ARG A 206 7.00 -3.31 17.84
C ARG A 206 6.41 -2.76 16.54
N ILE A 207 5.95 -3.67 15.68
CA ILE A 207 5.16 -3.32 14.51
C ILE A 207 3.69 -3.36 14.94
N LEU A 208 3.07 -2.20 15.02
CA LEU A 208 1.66 -2.03 15.40
C LEU A 208 0.80 -2.10 14.14
N PHE A 209 0.83 -3.22 13.40
CA PHE A 209 -0.25 -3.49 12.44
C PHE A 209 -1.50 -3.88 13.21
N SER A 210 -2.67 -3.39 12.79
CA SER A 210 -3.95 -3.96 13.20
C SER A 210 -3.94 -5.44 12.81
N ASN A 211 -3.87 -6.29 13.84
CA ASN A 211 -3.95 -7.74 13.79
C ASN A 211 -2.93 -8.42 12.85
N HIS A 212 -1.73 -8.65 13.42
CA HIS A 212 -1.11 -9.99 13.51
C HIS A 212 0.20 -10.36 12.77
N LEU A 213 1.18 -9.46 12.64
CA LEU A 213 2.57 -9.95 12.68
C LEU A 213 2.97 -10.25 14.12
N ASN A 214 2.81 -11.53 14.49
CA ASN A 214 3.45 -12.23 15.60
C ASN A 214 3.96 -11.36 16.77
N GLU A 215 3.36 -11.54 17.94
CA GLU A 215 3.97 -11.27 19.25
C GLU A 215 5.18 -12.21 19.53
N SER A 216 5.86 -12.71 18.48
CA SER A 216 7.00 -13.60 18.59
C SER A 216 8.28 -12.79 18.55
N SER A 217 8.86 -12.67 19.73
CA SER A 217 10.21 -12.20 20.06
C SER A 217 10.37 -10.68 20.17
N LEU A 218 10.40 -10.21 21.43
CA LEU A 218 11.30 -9.16 21.89
C LEU A 218 12.72 -9.50 21.41
N THR A 219 13.02 -9.26 20.13
CA THR A 219 14.37 -9.39 19.61
C THR A 219 15.04 -8.05 19.81
N HIS A 220 16.06 -8.04 20.67
CA HIS A 220 17.03 -6.96 20.76
C HIS A 220 17.58 -6.68 19.36
N ARG A 221 17.05 -5.67 18.66
CA ARG A 221 17.55 -5.25 17.35
C ARG A 221 18.24 -3.91 17.51
N HIS A 222 19.19 -3.61 16.64
CA HIS A 222 19.92 -2.34 16.65
C HIS A 222 19.11 -1.32 15.82
N GLU A 223 19.19 -0.02 16.16
CA GLU A 223 18.55 1.09 15.43
C GLU A 223 18.67 0.97 13.90
N ALA A 224 19.85 0.56 13.41
CA ALA A 224 20.12 0.35 11.99
C ALA A 224 19.21 -0.71 11.33
N ASN A 225 18.87 -1.80 12.02
CA ASN A 225 17.97 -2.83 11.50
C ASN A 225 16.54 -2.32 11.40
N PHE A 226 16.11 -1.50 12.37
CA PHE A 226 14.79 -0.89 12.34
C PHE A 226 14.67 0.13 11.21
N ILE A 227 15.69 0.97 11.01
CA ILE A 227 15.77 1.86 9.85
C ILE A 227 15.68 1.08 8.55
N GLN A 228 16.44 -0.02 8.44
CA GLN A 228 16.43 -0.86 7.25
C GLN A 228 15.03 -1.45 6.98
N GLN A 229 14.29 -1.83 8.02
CA GLN A 229 12.90 -2.29 7.90
C GLN A 229 11.96 -1.21 7.37
N ILE A 230 12.03 0.02 7.93
CA ILE A 230 11.23 1.15 7.44
C ILE A 230 11.50 1.39 5.96
N VAL A 231 12.78 1.45 5.60
CA VAL A 231 13.22 1.72 4.23
C VAL A 231 12.75 0.62 3.27
N GLU A 232 12.81 -0.64 3.69
CA GLU A 232 12.32 -1.77 2.90
C GLU A 232 10.80 -1.72 2.71
N GLU A 233 10.04 -1.43 3.77
CA GLU A 233 8.58 -1.30 3.67
C GLU A 233 8.16 -0.18 2.71
N VAL A 234 8.75 1.01 2.86
CA VAL A 234 8.50 2.15 1.98
C VAL A 234 8.90 1.82 0.54
N SER A 235 10.07 1.20 0.34
CA SER A 235 10.54 0.79 -0.98
C SER A 235 9.59 -0.20 -1.66
N LEU A 236 9.05 -1.17 -0.92
CA LEU A 236 8.11 -2.16 -1.43
C LEU A 236 6.79 -1.51 -1.84
N LYS A 237 6.27 -0.58 -1.04
CA LYS A 237 5.03 0.14 -1.36
C LYS A 237 5.21 1.08 -2.55
N LEU A 238 6.34 1.78 -2.65
CA LEU A 238 6.69 2.57 -3.84
C LEU A 238 6.74 1.70 -5.11
N HIS A 239 7.40 0.54 -5.02
CA HIS A 239 7.49 -0.39 -6.13
C HIS A 239 6.11 -0.88 -6.58
N LEU A 240 5.25 -1.25 -5.63
CA LEU A 240 3.87 -1.67 -5.93
C LEU A 240 3.14 -0.60 -6.75
N PHE A 241 3.18 0.64 -6.30
CA PHE A 241 2.50 1.73 -7.00
C PHE A 241 3.08 2.04 -8.38
N ASN A 242 4.41 2.04 -8.52
CA ASN A 242 5.05 2.27 -9.81
C ASN A 242 4.75 1.13 -10.79
N SER A 243 4.67 -0.11 -10.31
CA SER A 243 4.33 -1.28 -11.12
C SER A 243 2.89 -1.23 -11.63
N ILE A 244 1.95 -0.73 -10.83
CA ILE A 244 0.54 -0.59 -11.23
C ILE A 244 0.37 0.46 -12.34
N ILE A 245 1.27 1.44 -12.42
CA ILE A 245 1.24 2.54 -13.39
C ILE A 245 2.00 2.16 -14.68
N ASP A 246 2.44 0.90 -14.86
CA ASP A 246 3.19 0.49 -16.06
C ASP A 246 2.45 0.90 -17.35
N ASP A 247 3.09 1.82 -18.09
CA ASP A 247 2.59 2.45 -19.30
C ASP A 247 2.16 1.46 -20.38
N LYS A 248 2.55 0.18 -20.28
CA LYS A 248 2.24 -0.84 -21.28
C LYS A 248 0.76 -1.24 -21.34
N LEU A 249 -0.02 -1.02 -20.28
CA LEU A 249 -1.39 -1.55 -20.18
C LEU A 249 -2.46 -0.44 -20.24
N VAL A 250 -3.13 -0.31 -21.39
CA VAL A 250 -4.22 0.65 -21.59
C VAL A 250 -5.47 0.20 -20.83
N GLY A 251 -6.03 1.10 -20.01
CA GLY A 251 -7.27 0.87 -19.25
C GLY A 251 -7.16 -0.12 -18.09
N MET A 252 -5.94 -0.50 -17.69
CA MET A 252 -5.73 -1.51 -16.64
C MET A 252 -5.36 -0.94 -15.28
N VAL A 253 -5.04 0.36 -15.17
CA VAL A 253 -4.63 0.99 -13.90
C VAL A 253 -5.72 0.84 -12.84
N THR A 254 -6.96 1.21 -13.16
CA THR A 254 -8.09 1.12 -12.21
C THR A 254 -8.44 -0.34 -11.88
N PRO A 255 -8.65 -1.25 -12.86
CA PRO A 255 -8.90 -2.66 -12.55
C PRO A 255 -7.81 -3.32 -11.70
N VAL A 256 -6.52 -3.01 -11.93
CA VAL A 256 -5.42 -3.53 -11.11
C VAL A 256 -5.51 -2.99 -9.70
N LYS A 257 -5.71 -1.67 -9.52
CA LYS A 257 -5.89 -1.06 -8.18
C LYS A 257 -7.06 -1.72 -7.44
N ASP A 258 -8.21 -1.89 -8.09
CA ASP A 258 -9.41 -2.46 -7.47
C ASP A 258 -9.19 -3.91 -7.00
N VAL A 259 -8.51 -4.72 -7.81
CA VAL A 259 -8.14 -6.09 -7.45
C VAL A 259 -7.15 -6.09 -6.28
N VAL A 260 -6.09 -5.27 -6.34
CA VAL A 260 -5.07 -5.17 -5.28
C VAL A 260 -5.70 -4.73 -3.95
N SER A 261 -6.60 -3.75 -3.97
CA SER A 261 -7.35 -3.33 -2.78
C SER A 261 -8.23 -4.45 -2.24
N SER A 262 -8.92 -5.19 -3.11
CA SER A 262 -9.76 -6.33 -2.71
C SER A 262 -8.98 -7.49 -2.11
N LEU A 263 -7.69 -7.62 -2.47
CA LEU A 263 -6.81 -8.61 -1.88
C LEU A 263 -6.43 -8.27 -0.43
N GLU A 264 -6.54 -7.02 0.02
CA GLU A 264 -6.13 -6.56 1.37
C GLU A 264 -4.79 -7.19 1.80
N ILE A 265 -3.70 -6.90 1.07
CA ILE A 265 -2.42 -7.62 1.19
C ILE A 265 -1.81 -7.57 2.61
N ASP A 266 -2.20 -6.56 3.39
CA ASP A 266 -1.77 -6.34 4.77
C ASP A 266 -2.57 -7.15 5.80
N SER A 267 -3.65 -7.84 5.39
CA SER A 267 -4.43 -8.73 6.26
C SER A 267 -3.76 -10.11 6.41
N ASP A 268 -3.90 -10.75 7.57
CA ASP A 268 -3.36 -12.08 7.83
C ASP A 268 -4.32 -13.23 7.50
N ASP A 269 -5.51 -12.95 6.98
CA ASP A 269 -6.41 -13.99 6.45
C ASP A 269 -5.82 -14.68 5.20
N VAL A 270 -6.40 -15.82 4.82
CA VAL A 270 -6.17 -16.41 3.49
C VAL A 270 -7.33 -15.95 2.60
N ARG A 271 -7.00 -15.22 1.54
CA ARG A 271 -8.01 -14.66 0.65
C ARG A 271 -7.94 -15.26 -0.74
N MET A 272 -9.09 -15.68 -1.25
CA MET A 272 -9.26 -16.19 -2.60
C MET A 272 -10.21 -15.26 -3.36
N ILE A 273 -9.78 -14.76 -4.51
CA ILE A 273 -10.58 -13.89 -5.36
C ILE A 273 -10.76 -14.51 -6.75
N GLY A 274 -11.90 -14.24 -7.37
CA GLY A 274 -12.20 -14.62 -8.74
C GLY A 274 -12.24 -13.40 -9.66
N ILE A 275 -11.63 -13.49 -10.83
CA ILE A 275 -11.75 -12.53 -11.93
C ILE A 275 -12.60 -13.22 -13.01
N TRP A 276 -13.75 -12.62 -13.33
CA TRP A 276 -14.70 -13.20 -14.28
C TRP A 276 -14.99 -12.23 -15.42
N GLY A 277 -15.52 -12.76 -16.51
CA GLY A 277 -15.88 -12.00 -17.70
C GLY A 277 -15.79 -12.84 -18.96
N MET A 278 -16.26 -12.28 -20.08
CA MET A 278 -16.29 -12.99 -21.35
C MET A 278 -14.89 -13.33 -21.90
N GLY A 279 -14.83 -14.29 -22.82
CA GLY A 279 -13.60 -14.60 -23.55
C GLY A 279 -13.05 -13.36 -24.26
N GLY A 280 -11.75 -13.09 -24.08
CA GLY A 280 -11.09 -11.95 -24.71
C GLY A 280 -11.25 -10.59 -24.01
N GLY A 281 -11.92 -10.55 -22.85
CA GLY A 281 -12.04 -9.32 -22.03
C GLY A 281 -10.76 -8.87 -21.34
N GLY A 282 -9.67 -9.64 -21.37
CA GLY A 282 -8.39 -9.24 -20.75
C GLY A 282 -8.18 -9.74 -19.32
N LYS A 283 -8.97 -10.69 -18.82
CA LYS A 283 -8.81 -11.30 -17.48
C LYS A 283 -7.40 -11.81 -17.19
N THR A 284 -6.82 -12.56 -18.12
CA THR A 284 -5.44 -13.09 -18.00
C THR A 284 -4.43 -11.94 -17.89
N THR A 285 -4.63 -10.87 -18.67
CA THR A 285 -3.79 -9.67 -18.61
C THR A 285 -3.93 -8.95 -17.27
N LEU A 286 -5.15 -8.78 -16.76
CA LEU A 286 -5.40 -8.21 -15.44
C LEU A 286 -4.75 -9.03 -14.33
N ALA A 287 -4.96 -10.35 -14.32
CA ALA A 287 -4.36 -11.23 -13.33
C ALA A 287 -2.82 -11.22 -13.39
N ARG A 288 -2.24 -11.11 -14.59
CA ARG A 288 -0.80 -10.97 -14.78
C ARG A 288 -0.28 -9.66 -14.22
N ALA A 289 -0.93 -8.55 -14.54
CA ALA A 289 -0.55 -7.23 -14.06
C ALA A 289 -0.60 -7.15 -12.53
N VAL A 290 -1.65 -7.71 -11.92
CA VAL A 290 -1.76 -7.84 -10.46
C VAL A 290 -0.63 -8.70 -9.92
N PHE A 291 -0.39 -9.88 -10.49
CA PHE A 291 0.68 -10.78 -10.06
C PHE A 291 2.04 -10.08 -10.09
N ASP A 292 2.41 -9.47 -11.21
CA ASP A 292 3.69 -8.78 -11.36
C ASP A 292 3.84 -7.63 -10.36
N SER A 293 2.74 -6.90 -10.10
CA SER A 293 2.70 -5.78 -9.15
C SER A 293 2.93 -6.19 -7.69
N ILE A 294 2.35 -7.30 -7.25
CA ILE A 294 2.32 -7.66 -5.81
C ILE A 294 3.24 -8.85 -5.46
N SER A 295 3.78 -9.58 -6.45
CA SER A 295 4.47 -10.84 -6.19
C SER A 295 5.73 -10.72 -5.34
N ILE A 296 6.32 -9.53 -5.24
CA ILE A 296 7.48 -9.26 -4.38
C ILE A 296 7.12 -9.30 -2.89
N LEU A 297 5.83 -9.17 -2.54
CA LEU A 297 5.33 -9.15 -1.16
C LEU A 297 5.09 -10.55 -0.58
N PHE A 298 5.39 -11.61 -1.33
CA PHE A 298 5.11 -13.00 -0.97
C PHE A 298 6.39 -13.83 -0.93
N GLU A 299 6.46 -14.76 0.03
CA GLU A 299 7.59 -15.69 0.19
C GLU A 299 7.69 -16.68 -0.98
N ALA A 300 6.53 -17.02 -1.56
CA ALA A 300 6.41 -17.93 -2.69
C ALA A 300 5.36 -17.42 -3.68
N LYS A 301 5.60 -17.65 -4.97
CA LYS A 301 4.72 -17.16 -6.03
C LYS A 301 4.61 -18.15 -7.18
N CYS A 302 3.41 -18.32 -7.72
CA CYS A 302 3.18 -19.17 -8.89
C CYS A 302 2.05 -18.62 -9.75
N PHE A 303 2.30 -18.54 -11.05
CA PHE A 303 1.27 -18.27 -12.06
C PHE A 303 1.09 -19.52 -12.92
N VAL A 304 -0.08 -20.16 -12.80
CA VAL A 304 -0.45 -21.32 -13.59
C VAL A 304 -1.27 -20.84 -14.79
N GLU A 305 -0.60 -20.79 -15.93
CA GLU A 305 -1.20 -20.39 -17.20
C GLU A 305 -2.14 -21.45 -17.74
N ASN A 306 -3.31 -21.02 -18.22
CA ASN A 306 -4.19 -21.80 -19.09
C ASN A 306 -4.55 -23.18 -18.51
N VAL A 307 -5.07 -23.19 -17.28
CA VAL A 307 -5.44 -24.38 -16.50
C VAL A 307 -6.41 -25.28 -17.27
N ARG A 308 -7.39 -24.71 -17.97
CA ARG A 308 -8.30 -25.44 -18.86
C ARG A 308 -7.59 -26.29 -19.91
N GLU A 309 -6.56 -25.76 -20.57
CA GLU A 309 -5.81 -26.53 -21.56
C GLU A 309 -4.81 -27.47 -20.89
N GLY A 310 -4.15 -27.02 -19.83
CA GLY A 310 -3.15 -27.78 -19.08
C GLY A 310 -3.71 -28.93 -18.23
N SER A 311 -5.03 -29.04 -18.08
CA SER A 311 -5.72 -30.10 -17.32
C SER A 311 -6.38 -31.16 -18.19
N LYS A 312 -6.31 -31.05 -19.52
CA LYS A 312 -6.86 -32.08 -20.43
C LYS A 312 -6.07 -33.38 -20.32
N GLY A 313 -6.76 -34.50 -20.11
CA GLY A 313 -6.15 -35.82 -19.89
C GLY A 313 -5.63 -36.00 -18.46
N SER A 314 -4.53 -36.75 -18.27
CA SER A 314 -3.92 -37.01 -16.96
C SER A 314 -2.93 -35.92 -16.50
N SER A 315 -3.20 -34.66 -16.83
CA SER A 315 -2.24 -33.54 -16.77
C SER A 315 -2.43 -32.61 -15.56
N LEU A 316 -3.52 -32.76 -14.77
CA LEU A 316 -3.67 -32.05 -13.49
C LEU A 316 -2.49 -32.29 -12.54
N LYS A 317 -1.93 -33.50 -12.54
CA LYS A 317 -0.72 -33.81 -11.75
C LYS A 317 0.48 -32.95 -12.16
N GLU A 318 0.62 -32.62 -13.45
CA GLU A 318 1.70 -31.78 -13.96
C GLU A 318 1.51 -30.33 -13.55
N LEU A 319 0.26 -29.86 -13.49
CA LEU A 319 -0.05 -28.54 -12.93
C LEU A 319 0.25 -28.48 -11.43
N GLN A 320 -0.09 -29.51 -10.66
CA GLN A 320 0.27 -29.61 -9.23
C GLN A 320 1.79 -29.63 -9.03
N LYS A 321 2.50 -30.41 -9.85
CA LYS A 321 3.98 -30.44 -9.88
C LYS A 321 4.54 -29.06 -10.15
N LYS A 322 4.04 -28.35 -11.16
CA LYS A 322 4.47 -26.98 -11.50
C LYS A 322 4.28 -26.01 -10.32
N VAL A 323 3.15 -26.09 -9.61
CA VAL A 323 2.89 -25.27 -8.42
C VAL A 323 3.89 -25.59 -7.32
N LEU A 324 4.07 -26.87 -6.99
CA LEU A 324 5.02 -27.30 -5.95
C LEU A 324 6.45 -26.86 -6.24
N GLN A 325 6.93 -27.07 -7.47
CA GLN A 325 8.26 -26.66 -7.91
C GLN A 325 8.46 -25.15 -7.79
N SER A 326 7.44 -24.36 -8.14
CA SER A 326 7.49 -22.89 -8.05
C SER A 326 7.50 -22.40 -6.60
N VAL A 327 6.63 -22.97 -5.76
CA VAL A 327 6.46 -22.53 -4.36
C VAL A 327 7.67 -22.91 -3.51
N LEU A 328 8.24 -24.10 -3.75
CA LEU A 328 9.38 -24.61 -2.99
C LEU A 328 10.72 -24.16 -3.58
N ASN A 329 10.73 -23.67 -4.82
CA ASN A 329 11.92 -23.37 -5.60
C ASN A 329 12.83 -24.61 -5.77
N ASP A 330 12.21 -25.76 -6.01
CA ASP A 330 12.87 -27.05 -6.18
C ASP A 330 12.32 -27.77 -7.41
N LYS A 331 13.16 -27.94 -8.44
CA LYS A 331 12.78 -28.58 -9.70
C LYS A 331 12.78 -30.11 -9.66
N SER A 332 13.27 -30.71 -8.58
CA SER A 332 13.37 -32.18 -8.42
C SER A 332 12.07 -32.82 -7.94
N ILE A 333 11.08 -32.01 -7.53
CA ILE A 333 9.82 -32.51 -7.01
C ILE A 333 9.06 -33.29 -8.09
N GLU A 334 8.67 -34.51 -7.73
CA GLU A 334 7.83 -35.39 -8.53
C GLU A 334 6.46 -35.57 -7.86
N VAL A 335 5.44 -35.78 -8.70
CA VAL A 335 4.05 -36.01 -8.26
C VAL A 335 3.54 -37.28 -8.95
N GLU A 336 3.32 -38.32 -8.15
CA GLU A 336 2.93 -39.65 -8.64
C GLU A 336 1.47 -39.70 -9.11
N SER A 337 0.56 -39.06 -8.36
CA SER A 337 -0.86 -38.97 -8.68
C SER A 337 -1.46 -37.63 -8.28
N VAL A 338 -2.67 -37.32 -8.78
CA VAL A 338 -3.40 -36.11 -8.40
C VAL A 338 -3.69 -36.08 -6.90
N TYR A 339 -3.97 -37.24 -6.29
CA TYR A 339 -4.23 -37.36 -4.86
C TYR A 339 -2.99 -37.05 -4.02
N ASP A 340 -1.83 -37.59 -4.42
CA ASP A 340 -0.55 -37.32 -3.74
C ASP A 340 -0.16 -35.85 -3.90
N GLY A 341 -0.38 -35.29 -5.08
CA GLY A 341 -0.20 -33.87 -5.36
C GLY A 341 -1.04 -32.99 -4.42
N LYS A 342 -2.34 -33.30 -4.21
CA LYS A 342 -3.20 -32.57 -3.26
C LYS A 342 -2.61 -32.63 -1.83
N SER A 343 -2.16 -33.80 -1.40
CA SER A 343 -1.59 -34.02 -0.06
C SER A 343 -0.28 -33.25 0.14
N LEU A 344 0.60 -33.27 -0.86
CA LEU A 344 1.85 -32.50 -0.88
C LEU A 344 1.59 -31.01 -0.88
N MET A 345 0.70 -30.53 -1.76
CA MET A 345 0.34 -29.11 -1.84
C MET A 345 -0.20 -28.59 -0.50
N LYS A 346 -1.13 -29.31 0.13
CA LYS A 346 -1.65 -28.93 1.46
C LYS A 346 -0.54 -28.80 2.51
N ARG A 347 0.42 -29.74 2.52
CA ARG A 347 1.54 -29.73 3.49
C ARG A 347 2.54 -28.60 3.23
N MET A 348 2.76 -28.26 1.96
CA MET A 348 3.82 -27.32 1.56
C MET A 348 3.32 -25.88 1.51
N LEU A 349 2.10 -25.65 1.00
CA LEU A 349 1.49 -24.32 0.90
C LEU A 349 1.16 -23.71 2.26
N CYS A 350 1.00 -24.51 3.31
CA CYS A 350 0.75 -24.01 4.67
C CYS A 350 2.02 -23.47 5.36
N SER A 351 3.20 -23.75 4.80
CA SER A 351 4.48 -23.34 5.36
C SER A 351 4.96 -21.97 4.90
N ARG A 352 4.45 -21.46 3.77
CA ARG A 352 4.89 -20.21 3.14
C ARG A 352 3.74 -19.25 2.84
N LYS A 353 3.99 -17.93 2.89
CA LYS A 353 3.03 -16.90 2.44
C LYS A 353 3.03 -16.91 0.91
N VAL A 354 1.97 -17.45 0.30
CA VAL A 354 1.93 -17.76 -1.14
C VAL A 354 1.03 -16.78 -1.91
N LEU A 355 1.50 -16.32 -3.07
CA LEU A 355 0.66 -15.75 -4.13
C LEU A 355 0.47 -16.78 -5.25
N LEU A 356 -0.75 -17.27 -5.43
CA LEU A 356 -1.09 -18.26 -6.47
C LEU A 356 -2.10 -17.69 -7.45
N VAL A 357 -1.80 -17.75 -8.74
CA VAL A 357 -2.74 -17.39 -9.81
C VAL A 357 -3.07 -18.61 -10.66
N LEU A 358 -4.36 -18.88 -10.85
CA LEU A 358 -4.90 -19.95 -11.68
C LEU A 358 -5.66 -19.33 -12.86
N ASP A 359 -5.09 -19.39 -14.05
CA ASP A 359 -5.62 -18.72 -15.23
C ASP A 359 -6.47 -19.64 -16.12
N ASP A 360 -7.61 -19.14 -16.61
CA ASP A 360 -8.59 -19.81 -17.48
C ASP A 360 -9.07 -21.15 -16.89
N VAL A 361 -9.60 -21.13 -15.66
CA VAL A 361 -10.24 -22.29 -15.02
C VAL A 361 -11.68 -22.43 -15.53
N ASP A 362 -12.06 -23.63 -15.98
CA ASP A 362 -13.41 -23.93 -16.48
C ASP A 362 -14.09 -25.12 -15.82
N ASP A 363 -13.43 -25.77 -14.85
CA ASP A 363 -14.00 -26.86 -14.05
C ASP A 363 -13.67 -26.71 -12.56
N THR A 364 -14.64 -27.03 -11.69
CA THR A 364 -14.44 -27.11 -10.24
C THR A 364 -13.37 -28.10 -9.81
N GLU A 365 -13.22 -29.24 -10.50
CA GLU A 365 -12.20 -30.25 -10.16
C GLU A 365 -10.78 -29.68 -10.31
N GLN A 366 -10.56 -28.82 -11.31
CA GLN A 366 -9.28 -28.13 -11.51
C GLN A 366 -8.97 -27.24 -10.30
N LEU A 367 -9.95 -26.46 -9.85
CA LEU A 367 -9.79 -25.56 -8.71
C LEU A 367 -9.58 -26.35 -7.42
N GLU A 368 -10.35 -27.42 -7.19
CA GLU A 368 -10.17 -28.30 -6.03
C GLU A 368 -8.83 -29.05 -6.02
N ALA A 369 -8.26 -29.33 -7.20
CA ALA A 369 -6.95 -29.96 -7.35
C ALA A 369 -5.77 -29.02 -7.09
N LEU A 370 -5.91 -27.73 -7.39
CA LEU A 370 -4.82 -26.75 -7.35
C LEU A 370 -4.92 -25.76 -6.19
N ALA A 371 -6.13 -25.45 -5.74
CA ALA A 371 -6.42 -24.55 -4.62
C ALA A 371 -7.66 -25.07 -3.87
N GLY A 372 -7.43 -26.07 -3.02
CA GLY A 372 -8.46 -26.65 -2.15
C GLY A 372 -8.97 -25.69 -1.08
N LYS A 373 -9.07 -26.15 0.16
CA LYS A 373 -9.57 -25.33 1.28
C LYS A 373 -8.57 -24.22 1.65
N PRO A 374 -8.99 -23.08 2.23
CA PRO A 374 -8.09 -22.05 2.76
C PRO A 374 -7.05 -22.58 3.74
N THR A 375 -7.40 -23.65 4.47
CA THR A 375 -6.50 -24.35 5.40
C THR A 375 -5.30 -25.01 4.74
N TRP A 376 -5.22 -25.04 3.40
CA TRP A 376 -4.02 -25.44 2.67
C TRP A 376 -2.94 -24.37 2.71
N PHE A 377 -3.29 -23.12 2.99
CA PHE A 377 -2.40 -21.97 2.83
C PHE A 377 -2.06 -21.35 4.19
N LYS A 378 -0.85 -20.77 4.28
CA LYS A 378 -0.44 -19.98 5.45
C LYS A 378 -1.29 -18.70 5.52
N PRO A 379 -1.67 -18.23 6.72
CA PRO A 379 -2.14 -16.86 6.95
C PRO A 379 -1.35 -15.81 6.12
N GLY A 380 -2.06 -14.85 5.53
CA GLY A 380 -1.51 -13.84 4.61
C GLY A 380 -1.39 -14.29 3.14
N SER A 381 -1.71 -15.54 2.79
CA SER A 381 -1.66 -16.00 1.40
C SER A 381 -2.81 -15.44 0.54
N ARG A 382 -2.55 -15.24 -0.75
CA ARG A 382 -3.51 -14.70 -1.74
C ARG A 382 -3.63 -15.62 -2.95
N ILE A 383 -4.85 -15.97 -3.31
CA ILE A 383 -5.15 -16.83 -4.45
C ILE A 383 -6.05 -16.06 -5.42
N ILE A 384 -5.70 -16.05 -6.70
CA ILE A 384 -6.45 -15.40 -7.77
C ILE A 384 -6.84 -16.45 -8.79
N THR A 385 -8.11 -16.51 -9.17
CA THR A 385 -8.59 -17.40 -10.24
C THR A 385 -9.21 -16.59 -11.35
N THR A 386 -8.82 -16.81 -12.60
CA THR A 386 -9.54 -16.25 -13.76
C THR A 386 -10.45 -17.31 -14.37
N THR A 387 -11.68 -16.93 -14.72
CA THR A 387 -12.64 -17.85 -15.33
C THR A 387 -13.64 -17.14 -16.25
N ARG A 388 -14.21 -17.87 -17.20
CA ARG A 388 -15.36 -17.43 -17.99
C ARG A 388 -16.69 -17.90 -17.40
N ASP A 389 -16.63 -18.90 -16.52
CA ASP A 389 -17.80 -19.51 -15.90
C ASP A 389 -17.88 -19.13 -14.42
N LYS A 390 -18.82 -18.24 -14.11
CA LYS A 390 -19.09 -17.78 -12.75
C LYS A 390 -19.53 -18.92 -11.84
N GLN A 391 -20.05 -20.03 -12.38
CA GLN A 391 -20.48 -21.18 -11.58
C GLN A 391 -19.30 -21.93 -10.97
N VAL A 392 -18.14 -21.97 -11.62
CA VAL A 392 -16.92 -22.60 -11.06
C VAL A 392 -16.54 -21.94 -9.72
N LEU A 393 -16.60 -20.61 -9.66
CA LEU A 393 -16.31 -19.85 -8.44
C LEU A 393 -17.39 -20.06 -7.36
N LYS A 394 -18.67 -20.09 -7.75
CA LYS A 394 -19.79 -20.29 -6.81
C LYS A 394 -19.81 -21.69 -6.21
N ALA A 395 -19.56 -22.71 -7.03
CA ALA A 395 -19.54 -24.09 -6.56
C ALA A 395 -18.39 -24.33 -5.57
N HIS A 396 -17.21 -23.75 -5.84
CA HIS A 396 -16.08 -23.82 -4.91
C HIS A 396 -16.34 -23.09 -3.57
N GLN A 397 -17.02 -21.93 -3.62
CA GLN A 397 -17.51 -21.23 -2.42
C GLN A 397 -18.42 -22.13 -1.59
N VAL A 398 -19.47 -22.69 -2.21
CA VAL A 398 -20.45 -23.55 -1.54
C VAL A 398 -19.79 -24.78 -0.92
N ASN A 399 -18.76 -25.34 -1.57
CA ASN A 399 -18.09 -26.54 -1.10
C ASN A 399 -17.12 -26.28 0.07
N PHE A 400 -16.54 -25.08 0.19
CA PHE A 400 -15.40 -24.87 1.09
C PHE A 400 -15.36 -23.56 1.89
N ILE A 401 -16.05 -22.48 1.48
CA ILE A 401 -15.92 -21.15 2.13
C ILE A 401 -17.11 -20.19 1.85
N PRO A 402 -17.67 -19.51 2.86
CA PRO A 402 -18.56 -18.35 2.67
C PRO A 402 -17.85 -17.01 2.33
N GLN A 403 -16.52 -16.98 2.10
CA GLN A 403 -15.71 -15.74 2.04
C GLN A 403 -14.86 -15.56 0.76
N VAL A 404 -15.31 -16.06 -0.39
CA VAL A 404 -14.76 -15.54 -1.65
C VAL A 404 -15.43 -14.19 -1.90
N HIS A 405 -14.70 -13.11 -1.66
CA HIS A 405 -15.19 -11.77 -2.00
C HIS A 405 -15.38 -11.69 -3.53
N PHE A 406 -16.60 -11.35 -3.92
CA PHE A 406 -17.08 -11.49 -5.28
C PHE A 406 -16.37 -10.56 -6.28
N ILE A 407 -15.73 -11.22 -7.26
CA ILE A 407 -15.84 -11.03 -8.72
C ILE A 407 -15.68 -9.60 -9.25
N HIS A 408 -14.44 -9.29 -9.62
CA HIS A 408 -14.16 -8.25 -10.60
C HIS A 408 -14.64 -8.72 -11.99
N ASP A 409 -15.73 -8.13 -12.47
CA ASP A 409 -16.15 -8.25 -13.87
C ASP A 409 -15.21 -7.38 -14.70
N VAL A 410 -14.44 -8.00 -15.58
CA VAL A 410 -13.55 -7.25 -16.46
C VAL A 410 -14.40 -6.54 -17.51
N SER A 411 -14.61 -5.25 -17.27
CA SER A 411 -15.35 -4.35 -18.15
C SER A 411 -14.66 -4.22 -19.51
N LEU A 412 -15.47 -3.93 -20.52
CA LEU A 412 -14.98 -3.60 -21.86
C LEU A 412 -14.26 -2.26 -21.82
N LEU A 413 -13.22 -2.11 -22.65
CA LEU A 413 -12.51 -0.85 -22.80
C LEU A 413 -13.48 0.24 -23.28
N SER A 414 -13.33 1.45 -22.74
CA SER A 414 -13.99 2.64 -23.28
C SER A 414 -13.58 2.85 -24.74
N HIS A 415 -14.36 3.65 -25.48
CA HIS A 415 -14.05 3.92 -26.88
C HIS A 415 -12.66 4.54 -27.06
N GLU A 416 -12.25 5.41 -26.13
CA GLU A 416 -10.94 6.07 -26.14
C GLU A 416 -9.81 5.11 -25.81
N GLU A 417 -9.95 4.29 -24.76
CA GLU A 417 -8.97 3.26 -24.40
C GLU A 417 -8.81 2.22 -25.51
N ALA A 418 -9.92 1.83 -26.16
CA ALA A 418 -9.87 0.90 -27.27
C ALA A 418 -9.18 1.49 -28.51
N ILE A 419 -9.37 2.80 -28.80
CA ILE A 419 -8.61 3.51 -29.84
C ILE A 419 -7.13 3.60 -29.48
N CYS A 420 -6.81 3.93 -28.23
CA CYS A 420 -5.42 4.00 -27.77
C CYS A 420 -4.73 2.64 -27.87
N LEU A 421 -5.38 1.58 -27.38
CA LEU A 421 -4.88 0.21 -27.49
C LEU A 421 -4.69 -0.19 -28.95
N PHE A 422 -5.70 0.03 -29.79
CA PHE A 422 -5.60 -0.25 -31.22
C PHE A 422 -4.44 0.51 -31.86
N SER A 423 -4.30 1.80 -31.56
CA SER A 423 -3.26 2.65 -32.15
C SER A 423 -1.87 2.23 -31.73
N ARG A 424 -1.69 1.79 -30.48
CA ARG A 424 -0.40 1.28 -30.00
C ARG A 424 0.02 0.03 -30.76
N TYR A 425 -0.92 -0.89 -30.99
CA TYR A 425 -0.64 -2.08 -31.79
C TYR A 425 -0.46 -1.76 -33.27
N ALA A 426 -1.31 -0.90 -33.84
CA ALA A 426 -1.37 -0.65 -35.27
C ALA A 426 -0.29 0.30 -35.78
N PHE A 427 0.04 1.32 -34.98
CA PHE A 427 0.88 2.44 -35.38
C PHE A 427 2.08 2.66 -34.43
N GLY A 428 2.17 1.93 -33.32
CA GLY A 428 3.24 2.09 -32.33
C GLY A 428 3.13 3.37 -31.48
N ARG A 429 1.94 4.00 -31.44
CA ARG A 429 1.70 5.27 -30.73
C ARG A 429 0.26 5.32 -30.19
N GLU A 430 -0.06 6.28 -29.33
CA GLU A 430 -1.38 6.31 -28.65
C GLU A 430 -2.54 6.79 -29.53
N THR A 431 -2.26 7.40 -30.67
CA THR A 431 -3.28 7.95 -31.57
C THR A 431 -3.15 7.41 -32.99
N PRO A 432 -4.25 7.34 -33.76
CA PRO A 432 -4.19 6.94 -35.16
C PRO A 432 -3.26 7.82 -35.99
N ASN A 433 -2.62 7.26 -37.01
CA ASN A 433 -1.94 8.05 -38.04
C ASN A 433 -2.94 8.97 -38.77
N GLN A 434 -2.47 10.13 -39.23
CA GLN A 434 -3.32 11.07 -39.97
C GLN A 434 -3.99 10.35 -41.16
N GLY A 435 -5.31 10.48 -41.28
CA GLY A 435 -6.11 9.82 -42.32
C GLY A 435 -6.62 8.43 -41.95
N TYR A 436 -6.21 7.87 -40.80
CA TYR A 436 -6.70 6.59 -40.28
C TYR A 436 -7.72 6.75 -39.13
N ASP A 437 -8.10 7.98 -38.76
CA ASP A 437 -8.99 8.26 -37.63
C ASP A 437 -10.34 7.54 -37.76
N GLU A 438 -11.01 7.69 -38.91
CA GLU A 438 -12.33 7.10 -39.15
C GLU A 438 -12.27 5.57 -39.23
N LEU A 439 -11.25 5.04 -39.93
CA LEU A 439 -11.01 3.60 -40.03
C LEU A 439 -10.73 2.97 -38.65
N SER A 440 -9.93 3.64 -37.81
CA SER A 440 -9.63 3.19 -36.46
C SER A 440 -10.89 3.16 -35.59
N ARG A 441 -11.75 4.19 -35.69
CA ARG A 441 -13.04 4.22 -34.99
C ARG A 441 -13.97 3.09 -35.45
N MET A 442 -14.02 2.78 -36.75
CA MET A 442 -14.82 1.67 -37.28
C MET A 442 -14.35 0.32 -36.73
N VAL A 443 -13.04 0.08 -36.71
CA VAL A 443 -12.46 -1.16 -36.18
C VAL A 443 -12.76 -1.31 -34.69
N VAL A 444 -12.60 -0.24 -33.91
CA VAL A 444 -12.91 -0.25 -32.48
C VAL A 444 -14.40 -0.52 -32.23
N ARG A 445 -15.31 0.09 -33.02
CA ARG A 445 -16.75 -0.20 -32.95
C ARG A 445 -17.04 -1.67 -33.25
N TYR A 446 -16.38 -2.26 -34.25
CA TYR A 446 -16.53 -3.68 -34.58
C TYR A 446 -16.01 -4.62 -33.48
N ALA A 447 -14.90 -4.25 -32.83
CA ALA A 447 -14.35 -4.99 -31.70
C ALA A 447 -15.24 -4.92 -30.45
N ASN A 448 -16.10 -3.90 -30.35
CA ASN A 448 -17.04 -3.66 -29.26
C ASN A 448 -16.34 -3.63 -27.89
N GLY A 449 -15.22 -2.91 -27.79
CA GLY A 449 -14.48 -2.74 -26.54
C GLY A 449 -13.69 -3.95 -26.03
N LEU A 450 -13.64 -5.07 -26.79
CA LEU A 450 -12.82 -6.23 -26.43
C LEU A 450 -11.33 -5.99 -26.74
N PRO A 451 -10.41 -6.15 -25.77
CA PRO A 451 -8.97 -6.01 -25.99
C PRO A 451 -8.36 -7.00 -26.99
N THR A 452 -9.02 -8.14 -27.26
CA THR A 452 -8.43 -9.21 -28.09
C THR A 452 -8.21 -8.85 -29.57
N THR A 453 -6.98 -9.10 -30.02
CA THR A 453 -6.44 -8.95 -31.38
C THR A 453 -7.03 -9.89 -32.43
N ARG A 454 -7.76 -10.94 -32.03
CA ARG A 454 -8.29 -11.94 -32.97
C ARG A 454 -9.33 -11.36 -33.93
N LYS A 455 -10.13 -10.37 -33.48
CA LYS A 455 -11.02 -9.59 -34.36
C LYS A 455 -10.26 -8.58 -35.22
N LEU A 456 -9.22 -7.94 -34.67
CA LEU A 456 -8.37 -6.98 -35.40
C LEU A 456 -7.68 -7.63 -36.61
N ARG A 457 -7.28 -8.90 -36.50
CA ARG A 457 -6.63 -9.66 -37.59
C ARG A 457 -7.59 -10.06 -38.72
N ILE A 458 -8.89 -10.19 -38.44
CA ILE A 458 -9.90 -10.53 -39.46
C ILE A 458 -10.21 -9.31 -40.34
N SER A 459 -10.15 -8.11 -39.78
CA SER A 459 -10.41 -6.86 -40.51
C SER A 459 -9.24 -6.43 -41.43
N TYR A 460 -8.00 -6.86 -41.14
CA TYR A 460 -6.81 -6.51 -41.94
C TYR A 460 -5.86 -7.71 -42.10
N PRO A 461 -5.98 -8.51 -43.18
CA PRO A 461 -5.14 -9.70 -43.39
C PRO A 461 -3.64 -9.39 -43.57
N ASN A 462 -3.28 -8.15 -43.90
CA ASN A 462 -1.88 -7.70 -44.01
C ASN A 462 -1.29 -7.17 -42.69
N PHE A 463 -2.08 -7.13 -41.61
CA PHE A 463 -1.61 -6.72 -40.30
C PHE A 463 -0.77 -7.84 -39.68
N ARG A 464 0.56 -7.68 -39.69
CA ARG A 464 1.51 -8.58 -39.02
C ARG A 464 1.87 -8.01 -37.65
N PRO A 465 1.24 -8.44 -36.54
CA PRO A 465 1.75 -8.09 -35.23
C PRO A 465 3.17 -8.66 -35.08
N LYS A 466 4.11 -7.84 -34.59
CA LYS A 466 5.37 -8.38 -34.06
C LYS A 466 5.01 -9.32 -32.91
N LYS A 467 5.46 -10.58 -32.99
CA LYS A 467 5.29 -11.55 -31.90
C LYS A 467 5.92 -10.99 -30.62
N ILE A 468 5.21 -11.13 -29.51
CA ILE A 468 5.80 -11.10 -28.16
C ILE A 468 6.51 -12.43 -27.96
#